data_AF-A0A952XKL5-F1
#
_entry.id   AF-A0A952XKL5-F1
#
_cell.length_a   1.000
_cell.length_b   1.000
_cell.length_c   1.000
_cell.angle_alpha   90.00
_cell.angle_beta   90.00
_cell.angle_gamma   90.00
#
_symmetry.space_group_name_H-M   'P 1'
#
loop_
_entity.id
_entity.type
_entity.pdbx_description
1 polymer ?
#
loop_
_entity_poly.entity_id
_entity_poly.type
_entity_poly.pdbx_seq_one_letter_code
_entity_poly.pdbx_strand_id
1 'polypeptide(L)'
;MNRTAPESGTHEELRAHTEVKGSSDRAFGLTVGGILAVIGLIRGLFGTGLDLWAVVLMGVGSALVALGLVAASTLAPLNRAWTKLGLVLFKVVNPVVLFLIFVLTVVPTGLIMRWMGRDPLRLRRDPATASYWIERQPPGPNPEGLRNQF
;
A
#
# COMPACT_ATOMS: atom_id res chain seq x y z
N MET A 1 19.47 35.71 -17.21
CA MET A 1 19.76 34.46 -17.97
C MET A 1 19.02 33.31 -17.27
N ASN A 2 17.72 33.15 -17.52
CA ASN A 2 16.89 32.11 -16.90
C ASN A 2 16.30 31.24 -18.03
N ARG A 3 16.74 29.99 -18.15
CA ARG A 3 16.21 29.02 -19.13
C ARG A 3 15.16 28.18 -18.42
N THR A 4 13.89 28.50 -18.62
CA THR A 4 12.77 27.60 -18.32
C THR A 4 12.79 26.45 -19.34
N ALA A 5 12.86 25.22 -18.85
CA ALA A 5 12.71 24.02 -19.67
C ALA A 5 11.32 23.99 -20.33
N PRO A 6 11.16 23.39 -21.52
CA PRO A 6 9.88 23.35 -22.21
C PRO A 6 8.90 22.45 -21.45
N GLU A 7 7.72 22.99 -21.13
CA GLU A 7 6.59 22.21 -20.63
C GLU A 7 6.12 21.27 -21.74
N SER A 8 6.31 19.96 -21.54
CA SER A 8 5.82 18.94 -22.45
C SER A 8 4.29 18.87 -22.34
N GLY A 9 3.58 19.44 -23.33
CA GLY A 9 2.12 19.46 -23.43
C GLY A 9 1.50 18.10 -23.71
N THR A 10 1.44 17.24 -22.70
CA THR A 10 0.51 16.09 -22.64
C THR A 10 -0.47 16.35 -21.50
N HIS A 11 -1.78 16.18 -21.74
CA HIS A 11 -2.83 16.34 -20.71
C HIS A 11 -2.76 15.33 -19.55
N GLU A 12 -1.75 14.47 -19.56
CA GLU A 12 -1.55 13.40 -18.60
C GLU A 12 -0.27 13.65 -17.81
N GLU A 13 -0.42 14.00 -16.53
CA GLU A 13 0.68 14.01 -15.58
C GLU A 13 1.06 12.57 -15.23
N LEU A 14 1.94 11.94 -16.02
CA LEU A 14 2.46 10.58 -15.79
C LEU A 14 3.36 10.46 -14.54
N ARG A 15 3.41 11.49 -13.70
CA ARG A 15 4.08 11.50 -12.41
C ARG A 15 3.03 11.76 -11.35
N ALA A 16 2.43 10.70 -10.82
CA ALA A 16 1.78 10.78 -9.53
C ALA A 16 2.86 11.13 -8.49
N HIS A 17 3.11 12.42 -8.30
CA HIS A 17 3.93 12.97 -7.24
C HIS A 17 3.18 12.80 -5.92
N THR A 18 3.01 11.55 -5.47
CA THR A 18 2.62 11.28 -4.09
C THR A 18 3.83 11.62 -3.24
N GLU A 19 3.96 12.89 -2.89
CA GLU A 19 4.93 13.34 -1.91
C GLU A 19 4.58 12.60 -0.61
N VAL A 20 5.43 11.65 -0.22
CA VAL A 20 5.26 10.90 1.02
C VAL A 20 5.46 11.91 2.15
N LYS A 21 4.36 12.54 2.59
CA LYS A 21 4.36 13.46 3.72
C LYS A 21 4.83 12.67 4.93
N GLY A 22 6.08 12.90 5.34
CA GLY A 22 6.69 12.21 6.46
C GLY A 22 5.82 12.31 7.71
N SER A 23 5.82 11.25 8.52
CA SER A 23 5.18 11.24 9.83
C SER A 23 5.60 12.48 10.62
N SER A 24 4.67 13.12 11.33
CA SER A 24 5.02 14.22 12.25
C SER A 24 5.87 13.66 13.40
N ASP A 25 6.96 14.34 13.76
CA ASP A 25 7.85 13.88 14.86
C ASP A 25 7.08 13.67 16.18
N ARG A 26 6.02 14.46 16.41
CA ARG A 26 5.09 14.31 17.53
C ARG A 26 4.27 13.02 17.44
N ALA A 27 3.74 12.72 16.25
CA ALA A 27 2.95 11.52 16.02
C ALA A 27 3.81 10.26 16.22
N PHE A 28 5.08 10.28 15.82
CA PHE A 28 6.01 9.19 16.09
C PHE A 28 6.21 8.96 17.60
N GLY A 29 6.52 10.03 18.37
CA GLY A 29 6.69 9.93 19.82
C GLY A 29 5.43 9.43 20.54
N LEU A 30 4.25 9.92 20.14
CA LEU A 30 2.97 9.52 20.72
C LEU A 30 2.60 8.07 20.40
N THR A 31 2.78 7.64 19.14
CA THR A 31 2.42 6.27 18.72
C THR A 31 3.39 5.24 19.29
N VAL A 32 4.70 5.41 19.09
CA VAL A 32 5.71 4.46 19.59
C VAL A 32 5.76 4.47 21.11
N GLY A 33 5.81 5.65 21.72
CA GLY A 33 5.81 5.79 23.18
C GLY A 33 4.52 5.26 23.81
N GLY A 34 3.36 5.56 23.20
CA GLY A 34 2.08 5.04 23.63
C GLY A 34 1.97 3.52 23.54
N ILE A 35 2.40 2.92 22.42
CA ILE A 35 2.43 1.46 22.25
C ILE A 35 3.33 0.81 23.31
N LEU A 36 4.53 1.35 23.55
CA LEU A 36 5.45 0.82 24.56
C LEU A 36 4.89 0.95 25.98
N ALA A 37 4.26 2.08 26.30
CA ALA A 37 3.62 2.29 27.60
C ALA A 37 2.44 1.32 27.81
N VAL A 38 1.60 1.11 26.80
CA VAL A 38 0.49 0.15 26.85
C VAL A 38 1.00 -1.28 27.00
N ILE A 39 2.04 -1.68 26.26
CA ILE A 39 2.65 -3.02 26.39
C ILE A 39 3.24 -3.19 27.80
N GLY A 40 3.95 -2.18 28.31
CA GLY A 40 4.49 -2.19 29.67
C GLY A 40 3.39 -2.30 30.73
N LEU A 41 2.29 -1.57 30.57
CA LEU A 41 1.13 -1.61 31.46
C LEU A 41 0.42 -2.97 31.42
N ILE A 42 0.13 -3.50 30.23
CA ILE A 42 -0.50 -4.82 30.07
C ILE A 42 0.39 -5.89 30.71
N ARG A 43 1.70 -5.83 30.49
CA ARG A 43 2.63 -6.78 31.08
C ARG A 43 2.73 -6.65 32.60
N GLY A 44 2.65 -5.43 33.14
CA GLY A 44 2.62 -5.19 34.58
C GLY A 44 1.31 -5.64 35.26
N LEU A 45 0.18 -5.55 34.55
CA LEU A 45 -1.14 -5.92 35.09
C LEU A 45 -1.47 -7.42 34.92
N PHE A 46 -1.07 -8.03 33.81
CA PHE A 46 -1.39 -9.43 33.47
C PHE A 46 -0.20 -10.40 33.61
N GLY A 47 1.00 -9.88 33.91
CA GLY A 47 2.20 -10.69 34.15
C GLY A 47 2.37 -11.11 35.61
N THR A 48 3.51 -11.74 35.92
CA THR A 48 3.88 -12.22 37.26
C THR A 48 4.27 -11.10 38.25
N GLY A 49 4.13 -9.82 37.86
CA GLY A 49 4.46 -8.64 38.67
C GLY A 49 5.17 -7.55 37.85
N LEU A 50 5.73 -6.55 38.57
CA LEU A 50 6.59 -5.52 37.98
C LEU A 50 7.99 -6.08 37.70
N ASP A 51 8.10 -6.92 36.68
CA ASP A 51 9.40 -7.35 36.16
C ASP A 51 10.21 -6.14 35.67
N LEU A 52 11.54 -6.22 35.76
CA LEU A 52 12.46 -5.17 35.31
C LEU A 52 12.15 -4.71 33.88
N TRP A 53 11.76 -5.65 33.01
CA TRP A 53 11.35 -5.37 31.63
C TRP A 53 10.07 -4.53 31.51
N ALA A 54 9.07 -4.75 32.37
CA ALA A 54 7.85 -3.96 32.37
C ALA A 54 8.12 -2.51 32.79
N VAL A 55 8.97 -2.32 33.80
CA VAL A 55 9.39 -0.99 34.27
C VAL A 55 10.20 -0.25 33.19
N VAL A 56 11.13 -0.95 32.52
CA VAL A 56 11.91 -0.38 31.42
C VAL A 56 11.00 0.03 30.25
N LEU A 57 10.05 -0.83 29.85
CA LEU A 57 9.11 -0.52 28.76
C LEU A 57 8.22 0.67 29.09
N MET A 58 7.68 0.74 30.30
CA MET A 58 6.91 1.88 30.78
C MET A 58 7.75 3.15 30.83
N GLY A 59 8.98 3.08 31.37
CA GLY A 59 9.87 4.23 31.49
C GLY A 59 10.28 4.79 30.14
N VAL A 60 10.70 3.93 29.22
CA VAL A 60 11.07 4.31 27.84
C VAL A 60 9.85 4.84 27.08
N GLY A 61 8.69 4.19 27.19
CA GLY A 61 7.45 4.63 26.55
C GLY A 61 7.00 6.01 27.04
N SER A 62 7.00 6.21 28.36
CA SER A 62 6.63 7.49 28.98
C SER A 62 7.62 8.60 28.62
N ALA A 63 8.92 8.30 28.59
CA ALA A 63 9.95 9.24 28.17
C ALA A 63 9.79 9.65 26.71
N LEU A 64 9.47 8.71 25.80
CA LEU A 64 9.18 8.99 24.40
C LEU A 64 7.94 9.85 24.21
N VAL A 65 6.87 9.60 24.98
CA VAL A 65 5.67 10.45 24.98
C VAL A 65 6.00 11.86 25.47
N ALA A 66 6.72 11.98 26.59
CA ALA A 66 7.12 13.28 27.15
C ALA A 66 8.01 14.07 26.19
N LEU A 67 9.00 13.42 25.58
CA LEU A 67 9.86 14.03 24.57
C LEU A 67 9.09 14.39 23.30
N GLY A 68 8.12 13.58 22.89
CA GLY A 68 7.22 13.88 21.77
C GLY A 68 6.35 15.12 22.02
N LEU A 69 5.99 15.41 23.27
CA LEU A 69 5.21 16.59 23.65
C LEU A 69 6.08 17.86 23.82
N VAL A 70 7.24 17.74 24.45
CA VAL A 70 8.09 18.89 24.84
C VAL A 70 9.14 19.23 23.78
N ALA A 71 9.78 18.22 23.19
CA ALA A 71 10.99 18.39 22.36
C ALA A 71 10.98 17.50 21.11
N ALA A 72 9.86 17.50 20.37
CA ALA A 72 9.66 16.65 19.19
C ALA A 72 10.77 16.77 18.13
N SER A 73 11.42 17.93 18.02
CA SER A 73 12.53 18.16 17.08
C SER A 73 13.75 17.28 17.33
N THR A 74 13.96 16.80 18.57
CA THR A 74 15.05 15.85 18.88
C THR A 74 14.74 14.44 18.38
N LEU A 75 13.46 14.09 18.21
CA LEU A 75 13.01 12.82 17.64
C LEU A 75 13.02 12.83 16.09
N ALA A 76 13.23 13.99 15.46
CA ALA A 76 13.24 14.14 14.01
C ALA A 76 14.21 13.18 13.26
N PRO A 77 15.49 13.01 13.64
CA PRO A 77 16.38 12.06 12.95
C PRO A 77 15.91 10.61 13.10
N LEU A 78 15.37 10.25 14.27
CA LEU A 78 14.86 8.91 14.55
C LEU A 78 13.57 8.62 13.75
N ASN A 79 12.64 9.56 13.72
CA ASN A 79 11.41 9.46 12.93
C ASN A 79 11.70 9.35 11.43
N ARG A 80 12.70 10.09 10.92
CA ARG A 80 13.16 9.97 9.52
C ARG A 80 13.76 8.60 9.24
N ALA A 81 14.59 8.06 10.14
CA ALA A 81 15.15 6.72 10.00
C ALA A 81 14.06 5.65 10.02
N TRP A 82 13.10 5.77 10.94
CA TRP A 82 11.94 4.89 11.03
C TRP A 82 11.08 4.93 9.76
N THR A 83 10.81 6.12 9.23
CA THR A 83 10.06 6.30 7.99
C THR A 83 10.76 5.64 6.80
N LYS A 84 12.09 5.80 6.69
CA LYS A 84 12.88 5.13 5.65
C LYS A 84 12.82 3.60 5.77
N LEU A 85 12.93 3.08 7.00
CA LEU A 85 12.76 1.65 7.26
C LEU A 85 11.37 1.16 6.83
N GLY A 86 10.32 1.91 7.16
CA GLY A 86 8.95 1.63 6.74
C GLY A 86 8.79 1.60 5.22
N LEU A 87 9.44 2.52 4.50
CA LEU A 87 9.42 2.55 3.03
C LEU A 87 10.15 1.35 2.41
N VAL A 88 11.30 0.97 2.95
CA VAL A 88 12.04 -0.23 2.50
C VAL A 88 11.21 -1.48 2.77
N LEU A 89 10.60 -1.58 3.95
CA LEU A 89 9.71 -2.68 4.29
C LEU A 89 8.51 -2.72 3.34
N PHE A 90 7.87 -1.58 3.08
CA PHE A 90 6.74 -1.48 2.15
C PHE A 90 7.12 -1.96 0.75
N LYS A 91 8.33 -1.64 0.27
CA LYS A 91 8.83 -2.13 -1.02
C LYS A 91 8.92 -3.67 -1.09
N VAL A 92 9.10 -4.35 0.04
CA VAL A 92 9.12 -5.82 0.12
C VAL A 92 7.72 -6.38 0.38
N VAL A 93 6.96 -5.79 1.30
CA VAL A 93 5.62 -6.25 1.68
C VAL A 93 4.64 -6.10 0.52
N ASN A 94 4.69 -5.01 -0.24
CA ASN A 94 3.78 -4.77 -1.36
C ASN A 94 3.80 -5.90 -2.41
N PRO A 95 4.96 -6.31 -2.99
CA PRO A 95 5.00 -7.44 -3.92
C PRO A 95 4.67 -8.77 -3.25
N VAL A 96 5.00 -8.97 -1.96
CA VAL A 96 4.63 -10.21 -1.24
C VAL A 96 3.12 -10.33 -1.10
N VAL A 97 2.43 -9.26 -0.68
CA VAL A 97 0.97 -9.22 -0.57
C VAL A 97 0.33 -9.42 -1.94
N LEU A 98 0.82 -8.74 -2.97
CA LEU A 98 0.32 -8.90 -4.33
C LEU A 98 0.50 -10.35 -4.83
N PHE A 99 1.65 -10.96 -4.56
CA PHE A 99 1.92 -12.35 -4.88
C PHE A 99 0.97 -13.30 -4.15
N LEU A 100 0.73 -13.08 -2.86
CA LEU A 100 -0.23 -13.87 -2.08
C LEU A 100 -1.65 -13.75 -2.64
N ILE A 101 -2.13 -12.54 -2.94
CA ILE A 101 -3.43 -12.33 -3.56
C ILE A 101 -3.52 -13.08 -4.89
N PHE A 102 -2.48 -12.98 -5.72
CA PHE A 102 -2.43 -13.66 -7.01
C PHE A 102 -2.52 -15.19 -6.85
N VAL A 103 -1.71 -15.78 -5.97
CA VAL A 103 -1.68 -17.24 -5.77
C VAL A 103 -2.91 -17.76 -5.04
N LEU A 104 -3.49 -17.00 -4.11
CA LEU A 104 -4.65 -17.43 -3.33
C LEU A 104 -5.99 -17.16 -4.01
N THR A 105 -6.04 -16.19 -4.92
CA THR A 105 -7.30 -15.78 -5.57
C THR A 105 -7.26 -16.07 -7.06
N VAL A 106 -6.29 -15.50 -7.78
CA VAL A 106 -6.26 -15.55 -9.26
C VAL A 106 -5.93 -16.95 -9.75
N VAL A 107 -4.88 -17.57 -9.22
CA VAL A 107 -4.43 -18.91 -9.60
C VAL A 107 -5.51 -19.98 -9.38
N PRO A 108 -6.14 -20.11 -8.20
CA PRO A 108 -7.18 -21.11 -8.00
C PRO A 108 -8.43 -20.82 -8.82
N THR A 109 -8.80 -19.55 -9.00
CA THR A 109 -9.90 -19.20 -9.90
C THR A 109 -9.64 -19.68 -11.33
N GLY A 110 -8.44 -19.43 -11.86
CA GLY A 110 -8.03 -19.92 -13.18
C GLY A 110 -7.98 -21.45 -13.26
N LEU A 111 -7.51 -22.12 -12.21
CA LEU A 111 -7.47 -23.58 -12.14
C LEU A 111 -8.88 -24.19 -12.12
N ILE A 112 -9.80 -23.62 -11.33
CA ILE A 112 -11.21 -24.01 -11.28
C ILE A 112 -11.86 -23.81 -12.65
N MET A 113 -11.66 -22.66 -13.30
CA MET A 113 -12.18 -22.42 -14.66
C MET A 113 -11.64 -23.43 -15.66
N ARG A 114 -10.35 -23.77 -15.57
CA ARG A 114 -9.73 -24.80 -16.43
C ARG A 114 -10.31 -26.19 -16.18
N TRP A 115 -10.57 -26.56 -14.93
CA TRP A 115 -11.23 -27.82 -14.58
C TRP A 115 -12.69 -27.87 -15.06
N MET A 116 -13.40 -26.73 -15.02
CA MET A 116 -14.74 -26.60 -15.59
C MET A 116 -14.76 -26.53 -17.13
N GLY A 117 -13.59 -26.59 -17.79
CA GLY A 117 -13.47 -26.50 -19.24
C GLY A 117 -13.83 -25.12 -19.82
N ARG A 118 -13.92 -24.08 -18.97
CA ARG A 118 -14.23 -22.72 -19.42
C ARG A 118 -12.96 -21.98 -19.78
N ASP A 119 -12.87 -21.56 -21.03
CA ASP A 119 -11.83 -20.67 -21.54
C ASP A 119 -12.46 -19.31 -21.89
N PRO A 120 -12.72 -18.42 -20.89
CA PRO A 120 -13.37 -17.14 -21.12
C PRO A 120 -12.56 -16.23 -22.05
N LEU A 121 -11.25 -16.41 -22.07
CA LEU A 121 -10.31 -15.61 -22.84
C LEU A 121 -9.95 -16.26 -24.20
N ARG A 122 -10.47 -17.47 -24.48
CA ARG A 122 -10.23 -18.24 -25.71
C ARG A 122 -8.73 -18.29 -26.09
N LEU A 123 -7.86 -18.55 -25.10
CA LEU A 123 -6.40 -18.52 -25.32
C LEU A 123 -5.91 -19.64 -26.25
N ARG A 124 -6.66 -20.74 -26.36
CA ARG A 124 -6.30 -21.83 -27.27
C ARG A 124 -6.44 -21.37 -28.72
N ARG A 125 -5.31 -21.36 -29.44
CA ARG A 125 -5.29 -21.08 -30.88
C ARG A 125 -5.94 -22.23 -31.63
N ASP A 126 -6.95 -21.90 -32.43
CA ASP A 126 -7.59 -22.81 -33.36
C ASP A 126 -7.05 -22.54 -34.77
N PRO A 127 -6.28 -23.47 -35.37
CA PRO A 127 -5.74 -23.32 -36.72
C PRO A 127 -6.80 -23.49 -37.82
N ALA A 128 -8.00 -23.98 -37.50
CA ALA A 128 -9.09 -24.15 -38.46
C ALA A 128 -9.97 -22.89 -38.60
N THR A 129 -9.82 -21.90 -37.73
CA THR A 129 -10.62 -20.67 -37.79
C THR A 129 -10.04 -19.66 -38.80
N ALA A 130 -10.88 -19.15 -39.69
CA ALA A 130 -10.50 -18.10 -40.65
C ALA A 130 -10.24 -16.73 -39.99
N SER A 131 -10.88 -16.46 -38.83
CA SER A 131 -10.72 -15.23 -38.07
C SER A 131 -11.07 -15.43 -36.60
N TYR A 132 -10.33 -14.78 -35.70
CA TYR A 132 -10.63 -14.74 -34.26
C TYR A 132 -11.61 -13.62 -33.88
N TRP A 133 -12.08 -12.84 -34.86
CA TRP A 133 -13.03 -11.75 -34.62
C TRP A 133 -14.36 -12.31 -34.09
N ILE A 134 -14.79 -11.78 -32.94
CA ILE A 134 -16.07 -12.15 -32.34
C ILE A 134 -17.13 -11.18 -32.88
N GLU A 135 -17.96 -11.66 -33.80
CA GLU A 135 -19.14 -10.91 -34.26
C GLU A 135 -20.10 -10.66 -33.09
N ARG A 136 -20.41 -9.39 -32.84
CA ARG A 136 -21.34 -9.00 -31.77
C ARG A 136 -22.76 -8.98 -32.33
N GLN A 137 -23.67 -9.67 -31.65
CA GLN A 137 -25.11 -9.59 -31.90
C GLN A 137 -25.81 -9.15 -30.61
N PRO A 138 -26.51 -7.99 -30.60
CA PRO A 138 -26.71 -7.08 -31.73
C PRO A 138 -25.44 -6.29 -32.12
N PRO A 139 -25.34 -5.84 -33.38
CA PRO A 139 -24.20 -5.09 -33.89
C PRO A 139 -24.12 -3.70 -33.24
N GLY A 140 -23.38 -3.59 -32.13
CA GLY A 140 -23.08 -2.32 -31.48
C GLY A 140 -24.29 -1.54 -30.93
N PRO A 141 -24.07 -0.49 -30.14
CA PRO A 141 -25.13 0.44 -29.77
C PRO A 141 -25.62 1.22 -31.01
N ASN A 142 -26.92 1.54 -31.04
CA ASN A 142 -27.54 2.33 -32.12
C ASN A 142 -26.74 3.63 -32.35
N PRO A 143 -26.33 3.97 -33.60
CA PRO A 143 -25.58 5.19 -33.92
C PRO A 143 -26.14 6.48 -33.30
N GLU A 144 -27.46 6.54 -33.10
CA GLU A 144 -28.14 7.66 -32.45
C GLU A 144 -27.76 7.86 -30.96
N GLY A 145 -27.22 6.83 -30.30
CA GLY A 145 -26.74 6.87 -28.91
C GLY A 145 -25.38 7.56 -28.72
N LEU A 146 -24.66 7.88 -29.80
CA LEU A 146 -23.36 8.56 -29.78
C LEU A 146 -23.46 10.09 -29.93
N ARG A 147 -24.67 10.65 -29.80
CA ARG A 147 -24.96 12.06 -30.07
C ARG A 147 -24.23 13.05 -29.15
N ASN A 148 -23.76 12.59 -27.98
CA ASN A 148 -23.06 13.40 -26.96
C ASN A 148 -21.71 12.76 -26.55
N GLN A 149 -20.88 12.37 -27.51
CA GLN A 149 -19.58 11.74 -27.23
C GLN A 149 -18.42 12.74 -27.01
N PHE A 150 -18.68 14.04 -27.15
CA PHE A 150 -17.74 15.13 -26.89
C PHE A 150 -18.41 16.23 -26.08
#